data_AF-A0A1Y2CZB6-F1
#
_entry.id   AF-A0A1Y2CZB6-F1
#
_cell.length_a   1.000
_cell.length_b   1.000
_cell.length_c   1.000
_cell.angle_alpha   90.00
_cell.angle_beta   90.00
_cell.angle_gamma   90.00
#
_symmetry.space_group_name_H-M   'P 1'
#
loop_
_entity.id
_entity.type
_entity.pdbx_description
1 polymer ?
#
loop_
_entity_poly.entity_id
_entity_poly.type
_entity_poly.pdbx_seq_one_letter_code
_entity_poly.pdbx_strand_id
1 'polypeptide(L)'
;MLVGGTDRDNDNDLNALIDLTKKLLVSITSADWDTYTSLVSDRLTCFEPEAGTHLVTGLEFHQFYFGLGGDASKVTTLVNPIAYYLSADKTSALVAYVRLTQFKNKDGVPVTTEMSETRIWGRSSSTSNDWTNVHFHRGVGKL
;
A
#
# COMPACT_ATOMS: atom_id res chain seq x y z
N MET A 1 8.39 0.99 -38.27
CA MET A 1 9.26 2.00 -37.62
C MET A 1 8.42 2.66 -36.53
N LEU A 2 8.47 2.13 -35.31
CA LEU A 2 7.81 2.74 -34.15
C LEU A 2 8.74 3.83 -33.64
N VAL A 3 8.31 5.08 -33.74
CA VAL A 3 9.02 6.23 -33.20
C VAL A 3 8.85 6.20 -31.69
N GLY A 4 9.94 5.89 -30.98
CA GLY A 4 10.02 5.93 -29.53
C GLY A 4 9.81 7.36 -29.01
N GLY A 5 8.81 7.52 -28.17
CA GLY A 5 8.53 8.71 -27.37
C GLY A 5 8.44 8.33 -25.89
N THR A 6 9.59 8.41 -25.21
CA THR A 6 9.77 8.54 -23.74
C THR A 6 8.95 7.65 -22.80
N ASP A 7 9.34 6.37 -22.66
CA ASP A 7 8.94 5.49 -21.55
C ASP A 7 9.56 5.89 -20.19
N ARG A 8 10.61 6.71 -20.18
CA ARG A 8 11.39 7.03 -18.97
C ARG A 8 10.60 7.81 -17.90
N ASP A 9 9.69 8.70 -18.31
CA ASP A 9 8.86 9.45 -17.35
C ASP A 9 7.70 8.60 -16.81
N ASN A 10 7.23 7.62 -17.59
CA ASN A 10 6.21 6.67 -17.15
C ASN A 10 6.74 5.75 -16.06
N ASP A 11 7.96 5.26 -16.22
CA ASP A 11 8.64 4.42 -15.22
C ASP A 11 8.89 5.21 -13.92
N ASN A 12 9.17 6.52 -14.01
CA ASN A 12 9.43 7.34 -12.82
C ASN A 12 8.19 7.49 -11.92
N ASP A 13 7.02 7.80 -12.48
CA ASP A 13 5.78 7.95 -11.68
C ASP A 13 5.33 6.62 -11.05
N LEU A 14 5.43 5.51 -11.80
CA LEU A 14 5.04 4.18 -11.29
C LEU A 14 6.01 3.68 -10.21
N ASN A 15 7.31 3.96 -10.35
CA ASN A 15 8.29 3.71 -9.30
C ASN A 15 8.05 4.59 -8.06
N ALA A 16 7.68 5.86 -8.25
CA ALA A 16 7.30 6.75 -7.15
C ALA A 16 6.08 6.22 -6.38
N LEU A 17 5.10 5.59 -7.04
CA LEU A 17 3.99 4.92 -6.39
C LEU A 17 4.41 3.70 -5.55
N ILE A 18 5.41 2.96 -6.00
CA ILE A 18 6.00 1.87 -5.20
C ILE A 18 6.67 2.46 -3.95
N ASP A 19 7.35 3.60 -4.06
CA ASP A 19 7.96 4.27 -2.91
C ASP A 19 6.93 4.89 -1.95
N LEU A 20 5.85 5.47 -2.47
CA LEU A 20 4.70 5.90 -1.65
C LEU A 20 4.05 4.72 -0.93
N THR A 21 3.98 3.56 -1.58
CA THR A 21 3.50 2.32 -0.95
C THR A 21 4.44 1.88 0.17
N LYS A 22 5.76 1.94 -0.01
CA LYS A 22 6.71 1.67 1.09
C LYS A 22 6.52 2.64 2.25
N LYS A 23 6.37 3.94 1.97
CA LYS A 23 6.10 4.96 3.00
C LYS A 23 4.81 4.66 3.77
N LEU A 24 3.75 4.28 3.06
CA LEU A 24 2.48 3.85 3.66
C LEU A 24 2.65 2.62 4.56
N LEU A 25 3.41 1.61 4.13
CA LEU A 25 3.62 0.42 4.96
C LEU A 25 4.47 0.71 6.20
N VAL A 26 5.43 1.62 6.11
CA VAL A 26 6.19 2.11 7.27
C VAL A 26 5.27 2.78 8.27
N SER A 27 4.39 3.68 7.83
CA SER A 27 3.45 4.37 8.73
C SER A 27 2.52 3.39 9.45
N ILE A 28 2.09 2.32 8.78
CA ILE A 28 1.33 1.23 9.41
C ILE A 28 2.17 0.53 10.48
N THR A 29 3.42 0.13 10.18
CA THR A 29 4.26 -0.58 11.16
C THR A 29 4.63 0.28 12.37
N SER A 30 4.82 1.59 12.19
CA SER A 30 5.19 2.52 13.26
C SER A 30 3.99 3.15 13.96
N ALA A 31 2.76 2.82 13.56
CA ALA A 31 1.52 3.49 14.00
C ALA A 31 1.56 5.02 13.84
N ASP A 32 2.14 5.51 12.74
CA ASP A 32 2.13 6.93 12.35
C ASP A 32 0.82 7.27 11.62
N TRP A 33 -0.17 7.70 12.39
CA TRP A 33 -1.51 8.01 11.89
C TRP A 33 -1.53 9.22 10.95
N ASP A 34 -0.72 10.23 11.22
CA ASP A 34 -0.69 11.46 10.42
C ASP A 34 -0.13 11.16 9.02
N THR A 35 0.96 10.38 8.92
CA THR A 35 1.46 9.94 7.62
C THR A 35 0.46 9.02 6.92
N TYR A 36 -0.17 8.08 7.64
CA TYR A 36 -1.18 7.20 7.05
C TYR A 36 -2.33 7.99 6.43
N THR A 37 -2.94 8.91 7.17
CA THR A 37 -4.07 9.72 6.68
C THR A 37 -3.68 10.69 5.56
N SER A 38 -2.42 11.13 5.48
CA SER A 38 -1.94 11.93 4.34
C SER A 38 -1.85 11.15 3.02
N LEU A 39 -1.80 9.81 3.08
CA LEU A 39 -1.59 8.93 1.93
C LEU A 39 -2.84 8.13 1.55
N VAL A 40 -3.91 8.22 2.33
CA VAL A 40 -5.07 7.33 2.23
C VAL A 40 -6.35 8.17 2.16
N SER A 41 -7.23 7.84 1.21
CA SER A 41 -8.49 8.55 1.06
C SER A 41 -9.38 8.38 2.30
N ASP A 42 -10.07 9.44 2.71
CA ASP A 42 -11.15 9.42 3.71
C ASP A 42 -12.30 8.45 3.35
N ARG A 43 -12.45 8.13 2.06
CA ARG A 43 -13.42 7.18 1.49
C ARG A 43 -12.79 5.84 1.13
N LEU A 44 -11.68 5.47 1.77
CA LEU A 44 -11.00 4.19 1.58
C LEU A 44 -12.00 3.02 1.59
N THR A 45 -11.79 2.05 0.72
CA THR A 45 -12.44 0.75 0.80
C THR A 45 -11.41 -0.36 0.98
N CYS A 46 -11.72 -1.42 1.72
CA CYS A 46 -10.81 -2.56 1.79
C CYS A 46 -11.44 -3.93 2.05
N PHE A 47 -10.73 -4.95 1.61
CA PHE A 47 -10.85 -6.32 2.09
C PHE A 47 -9.55 -6.73 2.79
N GLU A 48 -9.66 -7.21 4.01
CA GLU A 48 -8.51 -7.72 4.77
C GLU A 48 -8.95 -8.77 5.80
N PRO A 49 -8.03 -9.60 6.31
CA PRO A 49 -8.39 -10.69 7.23
C PRO A 49 -9.20 -10.24 8.45
N GLU A 50 -8.88 -9.07 8.98
CA GLU A 50 -9.49 -8.45 10.15
C GLU A 50 -10.95 -8.03 9.91
N ALA A 51 -11.33 -7.79 8.65
CA ALA A 51 -12.70 -7.48 8.24
C ALA A 51 -13.54 -8.74 7.95
N GLY A 52 -12.93 -9.93 7.96
CA GLY A 52 -13.57 -11.17 7.53
C GLY A 52 -14.00 -11.09 6.05
N THR A 53 -15.30 -11.28 5.79
CA THR A 53 -15.86 -11.23 4.43
C THR A 53 -16.50 -9.88 4.07
N HIS A 54 -16.34 -8.85 4.91
CA HIS A 54 -17.00 -7.57 4.74
C HIS A 54 -16.10 -6.57 4.00
N LEU A 55 -16.72 -5.74 3.17
CA LEU A 55 -16.09 -4.54 2.62
C LEU A 55 -16.14 -3.45 3.67
N VAL A 56 -14.97 -3.05 4.18
CA VAL A 56 -14.85 -1.92 5.11
C VAL A 56 -14.75 -0.62 4.32
N THR A 57 -15.34 0.46 4.86
CA THR A 57 -15.27 1.81 4.28
C THR A 57 -14.81 2.83 5.31
N GLY A 58 -13.99 3.79 4.88
CA GLY A 58 -13.48 4.86 5.72
C GLY A 58 -12.30 4.44 6.60
N LEU A 59 -11.89 5.34 7.49
CA LEU A 59 -10.64 5.24 8.22
C LEU A 59 -10.78 4.74 9.66
N GLU A 60 -11.97 4.85 10.26
CA GLU A 60 -12.21 4.55 11.68
C GLU A 60 -11.83 3.11 12.06
N PHE A 61 -12.12 2.14 11.18
CA PHE A 61 -11.73 0.73 11.39
C PHE A 61 -10.22 0.57 11.55
N HIS A 62 -9.44 1.29 10.76
CA HIS A 62 -7.98 1.23 10.79
C HIS A 62 -7.42 2.04 11.97
N GLN A 63 -8.03 3.19 12.29
CA GLN A 63 -7.64 4.05 13.39
C GLN A 63 -7.59 3.30 14.73
N PHE A 64 -8.51 2.34 14.93
CA PHE A 64 -8.50 1.44 16.08
C PHE A 64 -7.12 0.77 16.28
N TYR A 65 -6.54 0.19 15.22
CA TYR A 65 -5.26 -0.51 15.30
C TYR A 65 -4.07 0.42 15.53
N PHE A 66 -4.12 1.65 14.99
CA PHE A 66 -3.10 2.67 15.28
C PHE A 66 -3.10 3.06 16.77
N GLY A 67 -4.28 3.09 17.41
CA GLY A 67 -4.42 3.35 18.84
C GLY A 67 -3.82 2.26 19.74
N LEU A 68 -3.56 1.05 19.21
CA LEU A 68 -2.91 -0.04 19.96
C LEU A 68 -1.37 0.06 19.96
N GLY A 69 -0.80 0.98 19.18
CA GLY A 69 0.64 1.20 19.06
C GLY A 69 1.29 0.42 17.91
N GLY A 70 2.47 0.88 17.52
CA GLY A 70 3.27 0.30 16.44
C GLY A 70 4.51 -0.42 16.96
N ASP A 71 5.19 -1.10 16.06
CA ASP A 71 6.50 -1.71 16.28
C ASP A 71 7.41 -1.34 15.10
N ALA A 72 8.18 -0.26 15.29
CA ALA A 72 9.11 0.24 14.29
C ALA A 72 10.31 -0.70 14.06
N SER A 73 10.48 -1.76 14.87
CA SER A 73 11.50 -2.79 14.63
C SER A 73 11.08 -3.79 13.55
N LYS A 74 9.79 -3.82 13.17
CA LYS A 74 9.29 -4.64 12.06
C LYS A 74 9.86 -4.15 10.74
N VAL A 75 10.52 -5.04 10.01
CA VAL A 75 11.02 -4.76 8.67
C VAL A 75 10.02 -5.25 7.65
N THR A 76 9.59 -4.37 6.75
CA THR A 76 8.69 -4.71 5.64
C THR A 76 9.47 -4.76 4.32
N THR A 77 9.26 -5.82 3.53
CA THR A 77 9.83 -5.97 2.18
C THR A 77 8.70 -6.26 1.18
N LEU A 78 8.68 -5.52 0.07
CA LEU A 78 7.81 -5.80 -1.07
C LEU A 78 8.55 -6.74 -2.02
N VAL A 79 8.04 -7.95 -2.20
CA VAL A 79 8.56 -8.93 -3.14
C VAL A 79 7.88 -8.71 -4.49
N ASN A 80 8.70 -8.54 -5.54
CA ASN A 80 8.28 -8.32 -6.92
C ASN A 80 7.15 -7.28 -7.07
N PRO A 81 7.30 -6.05 -6.56
CA PRO A 81 6.28 -5.04 -6.71
C PRO A 81 6.08 -4.68 -8.19
N ILE A 82 4.82 -4.67 -8.61
CA ILE A 82 4.41 -4.21 -9.94
C ILE A 82 3.47 -3.01 -9.78
N ALA A 83 3.57 -2.06 -10.70
CA ALA A 83 2.68 -0.92 -10.76
C ALA A 83 2.23 -0.68 -12.21
N TYR A 84 0.95 -0.37 -12.40
CA TYR A 84 0.36 -0.11 -13.72
C TYR A 84 -0.72 0.95 -13.64
N TYR A 85 -0.79 1.82 -14.64
CA TYR A 85 -1.94 2.70 -14.80
C TYR A 85 -3.20 1.90 -15.16
N LEU A 86 -4.31 2.27 -14.54
CA LEU A 86 -5.64 1.71 -14.80
C LEU A 86 -6.51 2.62 -15.68
N SER A 87 -6.06 3.85 -15.92
CA SER A 87 -6.77 4.85 -16.72
C SER A 87 -5.87 5.50 -17.77
N ALA A 88 -6.46 5.90 -18.90
CA ALA A 88 -5.71 6.50 -20.02
C ALA A 88 -5.13 7.88 -19.67
N ASP A 89 -5.82 8.62 -18.80
CA ASP A 89 -5.37 9.90 -18.25
C ASP A 89 -4.34 9.74 -17.10
N LYS A 90 -3.98 8.50 -16.76
CA LYS A 90 -3.00 8.17 -15.72
C LYS A 90 -3.37 8.72 -14.33
N THR A 91 -4.65 8.94 -14.04
CA THR A 91 -5.12 9.39 -12.72
C THR A 91 -5.39 8.24 -11.76
N SER A 92 -5.45 6.99 -12.23
CA SER A 92 -5.63 5.80 -11.42
C SER A 92 -4.53 4.77 -11.71
N ALA A 93 -4.02 4.13 -10.66
CA ALA A 93 -2.97 3.13 -10.77
C ALA A 93 -3.15 1.96 -9.79
N LEU A 94 -2.72 0.78 -10.21
CA LEU A 94 -2.58 -0.43 -9.41
C LEU A 94 -1.15 -0.51 -8.87
N VAL A 95 -0.99 -0.95 -7.63
CA VAL A 95 0.27 -1.47 -7.08
C VAL A 95 -0.02 -2.84 -6.45
N ALA A 96 0.66 -3.89 -6.89
CA ALA A 96 0.49 -5.25 -6.37
C ALA A 96 1.84 -5.87 -5.99
N TYR A 97 1.87 -6.62 -4.90
CA TYR A 97 3.09 -7.20 -4.35
C TYR A 97 2.78 -8.29 -3.33
N VAL A 98 3.79 -9.09 -2.99
CA VAL A 98 3.78 -9.89 -1.76
C VAL A 98 4.53 -9.12 -0.69
N ARG A 99 3.90 -8.90 0.46
CA ARG A 99 4.49 -8.25 1.63
C ARG A 99 5.08 -9.30 2.56
N LEU A 100 6.40 -9.24 2.75
CA LEU A 100 7.06 -9.94 3.85
C LEU A 100 7.24 -8.96 5.01
N THR A 101 6.90 -9.41 6.22
CA THR A 101 7.15 -8.65 7.45
C THR A 101 7.96 -9.51 8.40
N GLN A 102 9.15 -9.02 8.76
CA GLN A 102 10.12 -9.71 9.60
C GLN A 102 10.23 -9.01 10.96
N PHE A 103 10.17 -9.76 12.05
CA PHE A 103 10.24 -9.23 13.41
C PHE A 103 10.61 -10.32 14.42
N LYS A 104 10.99 -9.93 15.65
CA LYS A 104 11.14 -10.88 16.75
C LYS A 104 9.83 -11.01 17.51
N ASN A 105 9.40 -12.24 17.77
CA ASN A 105 8.23 -12.47 18.62
C ASN A 105 8.57 -12.21 20.11
N LYS A 106 7.61 -12.47 21.02
CA LYS A 106 7.79 -12.26 22.47
C LYS A 106 8.91 -13.08 23.09
N ASP A 107 9.27 -14.22 22.48
CA ASP A 107 10.36 -15.10 22.93
C ASP A 107 11.71 -14.70 22.31
N GLY A 108 11.77 -13.61 21.55
CA GLY A 108 12.97 -13.15 20.85
C GLY A 108 13.29 -13.93 19.58
N VAL A 109 12.42 -14.85 19.16
CA VAL A 109 12.59 -15.68 17.96
C VAL A 109 12.23 -14.89 16.71
N PRO A 110 13.08 -14.86 15.67
CA PRO A 110 12.74 -14.19 14.41
C PRO A 110 11.61 -14.93 13.69
N VAL A 111 10.60 -14.18 13.28
CA VAL A 111 9.42 -14.63 12.53
C VAL A 111 9.32 -13.81 11.24
N THR A 112 8.90 -14.49 10.16
CA THR A 112 8.51 -13.84 8.91
C THR A 112 7.05 -14.18 8.62
N THR A 113 6.23 -13.17 8.36
CA THR A 113 4.84 -13.34 7.90
C THR A 113 4.71 -12.84 6.48
N GLU A 114 3.81 -13.46 5.73
CA GLU A 114 3.56 -13.17 4.31
C GLU A 114 2.10 -12.80 4.07
N MET A 115 1.87 -11.77 3.25
CA MET A 115 0.55 -11.38 2.76
C MET A 115 0.61 -10.94 1.31
N SER A 116 -0.37 -11.34 0.49
CA SER A 116 -0.56 -10.77 -0.84
C SER A 116 -1.35 -9.49 -0.72
N GLU A 117 -0.85 -8.39 -1.32
CA GLU A 117 -1.51 -7.08 -1.25
C GLU A 117 -1.70 -6.49 -2.65
N THR A 118 -2.86 -5.88 -2.84
CA THR A 118 -3.20 -5.08 -4.01
C THR A 118 -3.73 -3.74 -3.53
N ARG A 119 -3.20 -2.64 -4.06
CA ARG A 119 -3.59 -1.27 -3.73
C ARG A 119 -3.96 -0.51 -5.00
N ILE A 120 -5.06 0.22 -4.95
CA ILE A 120 -5.44 1.18 -5.98
C ILE A 120 -5.11 2.58 -5.46
N TRP A 121 -4.41 3.34 -6.27
CA TRP A 121 -4.04 4.72 -6.03
C TRP A 121 -4.76 5.63 -7.01
N GLY A 122 -5.22 6.78 -6.54
CA GLY A 122 -5.83 7.83 -7.35
C GLY A 122 -5.12 9.17 -7.15
N ARG A 123 -5.11 10.02 -8.18
CA ARG A 123 -4.63 11.41 -8.14
C ARG A 123 -5.60 12.33 -8.88
N SER A 124 -5.57 13.64 -8.62
CA SER A 124 -6.55 14.58 -9.18
C SER A 124 -6.38 14.86 -10.68
N SER A 125 -5.15 14.77 -11.20
CA SER A 125 -4.85 15.02 -12.61
C SER A 125 -3.59 14.27 -13.06
N SER A 126 -3.33 14.18 -14.36
CA SER A 126 -2.16 13.47 -14.89
C SER A 126 -0.81 14.09 -14.50
N THR A 127 -0.80 15.31 -13.96
CA THR A 127 0.41 16.06 -13.58
C THR A 127 0.48 16.34 -12.09
N SER A 128 -0.51 15.91 -11.30
CA SER A 128 -0.49 16.10 -9.85
C SER A 128 0.32 14.98 -9.16
N ASN A 129 0.89 15.33 -8.01
CA ASN A 129 1.63 14.42 -7.13
C ASN A 129 0.80 14.03 -5.88
N ASP A 130 -0.52 14.22 -5.92
CA ASP A 130 -1.46 14.01 -4.82
C ASP A 130 -2.04 12.60 -4.79
N TRP A 131 -1.18 11.60 -5.01
CA TRP A 131 -1.57 10.21 -4.98
C TRP A 131 -2.11 9.82 -3.60
N THR A 132 -3.30 9.22 -3.59
CA THR A 132 -3.94 8.67 -2.39
C THR A 132 -4.37 7.23 -2.63
N ASN A 133 -4.17 6.37 -1.63
CA ASN A 133 -4.67 5.01 -1.68
C ASN A 133 -6.19 5.02 -1.45
N VAL A 134 -6.95 4.59 -2.45
CA VAL A 134 -8.43 4.62 -2.45
C VAL A 134 -9.05 3.24 -2.20
N HIS A 135 -8.30 2.17 -2.47
CA HIS A 135 -8.71 0.81 -2.20
C HIS A 135 -7.51 -0.07 -1.87
N PHE A 136 -7.68 -1.05 -0.99
CA PHE A 136 -6.75 -2.17 -0.92
C PHE A 136 -7.42 -3.51 -0.64
N HIS A 137 -6.76 -4.58 -1.08
CA HIS A 137 -7.07 -5.95 -0.73
C HIS A 137 -5.83 -6.59 -0.12
N ARG A 138 -5.96 -7.18 1.07
CA ARG A 138 -4.93 -7.98 1.73
C ARG A 138 -5.41 -9.41 1.93
N GLY A 139 -4.68 -10.37 1.37
CA GLY A 139 -4.95 -11.80 1.50
C GLY A 139 -3.83 -12.51 2.26
N VAL A 140 -4.20 -13.43 3.15
CA VAL A 140 -3.23 -14.36 3.74
C VAL A 140 -2.90 -15.45 2.73
N GLY A 141 -1.62 -15.63 2.41
CA GLY A 141 -1.13 -16.72 1.57
C GLY A 141 -1.21 -18.04 2.33
N LYS A 142 -2.38 -18.65 2.39
CA LYS A 142 -2.53 -20.07 2.74
C LYS A 142 -3.57 -20.68 1.81
N LEU A 143 -3.08 -21.35 0.77
CA LEU A 143 -3.79 -22.47 0.15
C LEU A 143 -3.66 -23.68 1.08
#